data_AF-A0A935WPR0-F1
#
_entry.id   AF-A0A935WPR0-F1
#
_cell.length_a   1.000
_cell.length_b   1.000
_cell.length_c   1.000
_cell.angle_alpha   90.00
_cell.angle_beta   90.00
_cell.angle_gamma   90.00
#
_symmetry.space_group_name_H-M   'P 1'
#
loop_
_entity.id
_entity.type
_entity.pdbx_description
1 polymer ?
#
loop_
_entity_poly.entity_id
_entity_poly.type
_entity_poly.pdbx_seq_one_letter_code
_entity_poly.pdbx_strand_id
1 'polypeptide(L)' 'MATVSELQFIENAPAIAPDSISPLVSRMQLMLSTLKPRSDAEALKLLRTRFPQSTLNERLSALSNLRR' A
#
# COMPACT_ATOMS: atom_id res chain seq x y z
N MET A 1 0.63 31.75 40.37
CA MET A 1 -0.10 31.62 39.09
C MET A 1 0.82 32.10 37.97
N ALA A 2 1.29 31.17 37.15
CA ALA A 2 1.78 31.37 35.78
C ALA A 2 1.91 29.98 35.14
N THR A 3 1.40 29.86 33.92
CA THR A 3 0.95 28.63 33.25
C THR A 3 1.92 28.19 32.16
N VAL A 4 2.05 26.86 32.01
CA VAL A 4 2.43 26.02 30.85
C VAL A 4 3.46 26.51 29.82
N SER A 5 4.50 25.69 29.65
CA SER A 5 5.10 25.31 28.35
C SER A 5 5.77 23.94 28.59
N GLU A 6 4.96 22.89 28.70
CA GLU A 6 4.61 22.01 27.58
C GLU A 6 5.85 21.29 27.00
N LEU A 7 6.23 20.24 27.73
CA LEU A 7 6.60 18.91 27.24
C LEU A 7 7.50 18.87 25.99
N GLN A 8 8.81 18.95 26.24
CA GLN A 8 9.83 18.41 25.33
C GLN A 8 9.74 16.87 25.34
N PHE A 9 8.83 16.29 24.56
CA PHE A 9 8.95 14.87 24.20
C PHE A 9 9.94 14.73 23.06
N ILE A 10 11.17 14.40 23.46
CA ILE A 10 12.16 13.78 22.60
C ILE A 10 11.62 12.39 22.25
N GLU A 11 11.16 12.17 21.03
CA GLU A 11 11.18 10.82 20.46
C GLU A 11 11.29 10.90 18.94
N ASN A 12 12.54 10.87 18.50
CA ASN A 12 13.09 10.18 17.34
C ASN A 12 12.11 9.27 16.53
N ALA A 13 11.04 9.82 15.96
CA ALA A 13 10.30 9.13 14.91
C ALA A 13 11.18 9.15 13.66
N PRO A 14 11.67 8.00 13.15
CA PRO A 14 12.17 8.00 11.78
C PRO A 14 10.99 8.48 10.94
N ALA A 15 11.20 9.55 10.19
CA ALA A 15 10.29 9.94 9.13
C ALA A 15 9.91 8.65 8.41
N ILE A 16 8.62 8.29 8.45
CA ILE A 16 8.07 7.15 7.74
C ILE A 16 8.33 7.49 6.28
N ALA A 17 9.50 7.08 5.78
CA ALA A 17 9.82 7.12 4.37
C ALA A 17 8.63 6.41 3.72
N PRO A 18 8.00 7.01 2.69
CA PRO A 18 6.86 6.39 2.06
C PRO A 18 7.31 4.98 1.70
N ASP A 19 6.69 3.98 2.34
CA ASP A 19 6.93 2.56 2.10
C ASP A 19 7.16 2.42 0.61
N SER A 20 8.41 2.13 0.24
CA SER A 20 8.81 2.10 -1.16
C SER A 20 7.99 1.01 -1.80
N ILE A 21 6.87 1.41 -2.41
CA ILE A 21 5.91 0.48 -2.99
C ILE A 21 6.72 -0.28 -4.00
N SER A 22 6.87 -1.60 -3.77
CA SER A 22 7.63 -2.46 -4.66
C SER A 22 7.19 -2.16 -6.10
N PRO A 23 8.11 -1.97 -7.06
CA PRO A 23 7.77 -1.60 -8.43
C PRO A 23 6.78 -2.60 -9.05
N LEU A 24 6.78 -3.83 -8.56
CA LEU A 24 5.81 -4.87 -8.90
C LEU A 24 4.39 -4.50 -8.45
N VAL A 25 4.22 -4.03 -7.21
CA VAL A 25 2.92 -3.62 -6.62
C VAL A 25 2.35 -2.42 -7.37
N SER A 26 3.17 -1.42 -7.73
CA SER A 26 2.72 -0.29 -8.57
C SER A 26 2.24 -0.75 -9.95
N ARG A 27 2.93 -1.72 -10.56
CA ARG A 27 2.53 -2.28 -11.85
C ARG A 27 1.23 -3.09 -11.75
N MET A 28 1.04 -3.83 -10.66
CA MET A 28 -0.21 -4.51 -10.36
C MET A 28 -1.36 -3.50 -10.21
N GLN A 29 -1.16 -2.42 -9.48
CA GLN A 29 -2.17 -1.35 -9.31
C GLN A 29 -2.58 -0.74 -10.66
N LEU A 30 -1.61 -0.41 -11.50
CA LEU A 30 -1.88 0.12 -12.85
C LEU A 30 -2.68 -0.88 -13.70
N MET A 31 -2.37 -2.17 -13.60
CA MET A 31 -3.12 -3.19 -14.31
C MET A 31 -4.56 -3.32 -13.78
N LEU A 32 -4.76 -3.22 -12.47
CA LEU A 32 -6.09 -3.27 -11.88
C LEU A 32 -6.92 -2.02 -12.21
N SER A 33 -6.30 -0.84 -12.25
CA SER A 33 -7.00 0.40 -12.62
C SER A 33 -7.42 0.42 -14.10
N THR A 34 -6.64 -0.22 -14.98
CA THR A 34 -6.96 -0.37 -16.41
C THR A 34 -8.02 -1.44 -16.66
N LEU A 35 -7.93 -2.59 -15.99
CA LEU A 35 -8.87 -3.71 -16.18
C LEU A 35 -10.20 -3.54 -15.44
N LYS A 36 -10.24 -2.71 -14.39
CA LYS A 36 -11.43 -2.44 -13.56
C LYS A 36 -12.18 -3.73 -13.18
N PRO A 37 -11.53 -4.64 -12.43
CA PRO A 37 -12.15 -5.89 -12.01
C PRO A 37 -13.45 -5.61 -11.25
N ARG A 38 -14.46 -6.48 -11.45
CA ARG A 38 -15.78 -6.34 -10.83
C ARG A 38 -15.78 -6.74 -9.35
N SER A 39 -14.74 -7.44 -8.89
CA SER A 39 -14.58 -7.88 -7.50
C SER A 39 -13.11 -8.08 -7.12
N ASP A 40 -12.82 -8.04 -5.82
CA ASP A 40 -11.48 -8.35 -5.28
C ASP A 40 -11.02 -9.77 -5.63
N ALA A 41 -11.96 -10.73 -5.69
CA ALA A 41 -11.66 -12.11 -6.08
C ALA A 41 -11.22 -12.22 -7.54
N GLU A 42 -11.86 -11.46 -8.44
CA GLU A 42 -11.45 -11.35 -9.84
C GLU A 42 -10.10 -10.65 -9.97
N ALA A 43 -9.90 -9.57 -9.23
CA ALA A 43 -8.64 -8.84 -9.17
C ALA A 43 -7.48 -9.75 -8.71
N LEU A 44 -7.67 -10.53 -7.64
CA LEU A 44 -6.70 -11.52 -7.17
C LEU A 44 -6.39 -12.59 -8.21
N LYS A 45 -7.41 -13.09 -8.93
CA LYS A 45 -7.21 -14.06 -10.03
C LYS A 45 -6.39 -13.45 -11.17
N LEU A 46 -6.68 -12.21 -11.56
CA LEU A 46 -5.93 -11.48 -12.58
C LEU A 46 -4.49 -11.25 -12.16
N LEU A 47 -4.26 -10.81 -10.91
CA LEU A 47 -2.91 -10.64 -10.38
C LEU A 47 -2.14 -11.96 -10.33
N ARG A 48 -2.77 -13.04 -9.88
CA ARG A 48 -2.14 -14.37 -9.82
C ARG A 48 -1.74 -14.88 -11.21
N THR A 49 -2.57 -14.64 -12.22
CA THR A 49 -2.33 -15.10 -13.60
C THR A 49 -1.29 -14.25 -14.33
N ARG A 50 -1.27 -12.93 -14.09
CA ARG A 50 -0.34 -11.99 -14.74
C ARG A 50 0.99 -11.83 -14.02
N PHE A 51 1.02 -12.08 -12.72
CA PHE A 51 2.21 -11.98 -11.87
C PHE A 51 2.36 -13.25 -11.02
N PRO A 52 2.67 -14.41 -11.63
CA PRO A 52 2.81 -15.67 -10.90
C PRO A 52 3.93 -15.65 -9.85
N GLN A 53 4.97 -14.84 -10.07
CA GLN A 53 6.07 -14.61 -9.13
C GLN A 53 5.69 -13.73 -7.92
N SER A 54 4.50 -13.10 -7.95
CA SER A 54 4.08 -12.24 -6.85
C SER A 54 3.60 -13.05 -5.66
N THR A 55 4.03 -12.60 -4.49
CA THR A 55 3.53 -13.12 -3.21
C THR A 55 2.08 -12.70 -2.98
N LEU A 56 1.39 -13.41 -2.09
CA LEU A 56 0.03 -13.05 -1.71
C LEU A 56 -0.03 -11.65 -1.08
N ASN A 57 0.97 -11.27 -0.28
CA ASN A 57 1.06 -9.95 0.35
C ASN A 57 1.17 -8.83 -0.70
N GLU A 58 2.01 -8.98 -1.72
CA GLU A 58 2.12 -7.97 -2.78
C GLU A 58 0.80 -7.79 -3.54
N ARG A 59 0.06 -8.88 -3.77
CA ARG A 59 -1.26 -8.82 -4.40
C ARG A 59 -2.28 -8.10 -3.53
N LEU A 60 -2.29 -8.37 -2.23
CA LEU A 60 -3.15 -7.67 -1.27
C LEU A 60 -2.77 -6.18 -1.15
N SER A 61 -1.48 -5.86 -1.13
CA SER A 61 -0.99 -4.47 -1.15
C SER A 61 -1.40 -3.74 -2.43
N ALA A 62 -1.44 -4.42 -3.57
CA ALA A 62 -1.93 -3.81 -4.81
C ALA A 62 -3.44 -3.48 -4.73
N LEU A 63 -4.22 -4.33 -4.06
CA LEU A 63 -5.67 -4.14 -3.89
C LEU A 63 -6.02 -3.09 -2.86
N SER A 64 -5.32 -3.07 -1.72
CA SER A 64 -5.58 -2.09 -0.66
C SER A 64 -5.33 -0.66 -1.14
N ASN A 65 -4.30 -0.47 -1.95
CA ASN A 65 -3.95 0.83 -2.52
C ASN A 65 -4.88 1.27 -3.66
N LEU A 66 -5.58 0.35 -4.33
CA LEU A 66 -6.57 0.69 -5.35
C LEU A 66 -7.83 1.35 -4.73
N ARG A 67 -8.06 1.17 -3.43
CA ARG A 67 -9.25 1.65 -2.72
C ARG A 67 -9.09 3.00 -2.02
N ARG A 68 -7.90 3.63 -2.08
CA ARG A 68 -7.63 4.98 -1.59
C ARG A 68 -7.84 6.00 -2.71
#